data_AF-A0A914UEM9-F1
#
_entry.id   AF-A0A914UEM9-F1
#
_cell.length_a   1.000
_cell.length_b   1.000
_cell.length_c   1.000
_cell.angle_alpha   90.00
_cell.angle_beta   90.00
_cell.angle_gamma   90.00
#
_symmetry.space_group_name_H-M   'P 1'
#
loop_
_entity.id
_entity.type
_entity.pdbx_description
1 polymer ?
#
loop_
_entity_poly.entity_id
_entity_poly.type
_entity_poly.pdbx_seq_one_letter_code
_entity_poly.pdbx_strand_id
1 'polypeptide(L)'
;MVRIFKALNGTFNAEVTMLESYRKSVSKISKIYDEIILVQHFSKPPLPLWKSSLSATFSRESANVIAKSVKTFELLLYLKHTSCSDESLWATLGGNPDYILMPGGFSASEFYSKIMSDLYSTKTPSSKPSSPKSKSQPFPLRSYYISRYQVWEGKDELRTDLKCAGNFSNYSCIFGIGDLSNLLIRPELVGHKFYVDLHPAAFFCMYEKIRERALDFNNQQSFDASYYSKLPQVQLSNGKSLEQVKFFF
;
A
#
# COMPACT_ATOMS: atom_id res chain seq x y z
N MET A 1 -13.31 6.55 6.68
CA MET A 1 -12.62 6.81 5.39
C MET A 1 -12.58 8.29 5.01
N VAL A 2 -13.71 8.99 4.82
CA VAL A 2 -13.70 10.42 4.37
C VAL A 2 -12.76 11.32 5.18
N ARG A 3 -12.79 11.24 6.51
CA ARG A 3 -11.89 12.03 7.37
C ARG A 3 -10.41 11.69 7.17
N ILE A 4 -10.11 10.41 6.91
CA ILE A 4 -8.75 9.94 6.58
C ILE A 4 -8.32 10.58 5.27
N PHE A 5 -9.15 10.55 4.23
CA PHE A 5 -8.82 11.17 2.94
C PHE A 5 -8.59 12.68 3.03
N LYS A 6 -9.35 13.38 3.89
CA LYS A 6 -9.06 14.79 4.20
C LYS A 6 -7.68 14.96 4.84
N ALA A 7 -7.31 14.08 5.78
CA ALA A 7 -6.00 14.11 6.42
C ALA A 7 -4.85 13.68 5.48
N LEU A 8 -5.12 12.88 4.45
CA LEU A 8 -4.16 12.55 3.39
C LEU A 8 -3.91 13.73 2.44
N ASN A 9 -4.77 14.74 2.44
CA ASN A 9 -4.59 15.99 1.68
C ASN A 9 -4.19 15.79 0.20
N GLY A 10 -4.84 14.83 -0.48
CA GLY A 10 -4.59 14.56 -1.90
C GLY A 10 -3.30 13.79 -2.23
N THR A 11 -2.56 13.33 -1.23
CA THR A 11 -1.33 12.55 -1.44
C THR A 11 -1.58 11.15 -2.00
N PHE A 12 -0.57 10.65 -2.71
CA PHE A 12 -0.51 9.32 -3.30
C PHE A 12 0.08 8.34 -2.28
N ASN A 13 -0.70 7.36 -1.85
CA ASN A 13 -0.26 6.28 -0.97
C ASN A 13 -0.08 4.98 -1.76
N ALA A 14 1.18 4.62 -2.00
CA ALA A 14 1.58 3.33 -2.53
C ALA A 14 2.73 2.77 -1.70
N GLU A 15 2.80 1.45 -1.59
CA GLU A 15 3.97 0.76 -1.04
C GLU A 15 5.13 0.87 -2.03
N VAL A 16 6.36 1.02 -1.54
CA VAL A 16 7.56 1.12 -2.36
C VAL A 16 8.60 0.12 -1.88
N THR A 17 8.96 -0.80 -2.76
CA THR A 17 10.06 -1.75 -2.56
C THR A 17 10.83 -1.95 -3.87
N MET A 18 12.00 -2.59 -3.79
CA MET A 18 12.76 -2.94 -4.98
C MET A 18 12.07 -4.04 -5.76
N LEU A 19 11.84 -3.79 -7.04
CA LEU A 19 11.29 -4.79 -7.95
C LEU A 19 12.29 -5.92 -8.19
N GLU A 20 11.84 -7.16 -8.03
CA GLU A 20 12.65 -8.35 -8.22
C GLU A 20 13.08 -8.48 -9.70
N SER A 21 14.32 -8.90 -9.94
CA SER A 21 14.91 -8.97 -11.27
C SER A 21 14.12 -9.86 -12.24
N TYR A 22 13.55 -10.97 -11.76
CA TYR A 22 12.78 -11.88 -12.60
C TYR A 22 11.48 -11.25 -13.13
N ARG A 23 10.87 -10.32 -12.39
CA ARG A 23 9.64 -9.61 -12.78
C ARG A 23 9.86 -8.51 -13.82
N LYS A 24 11.11 -8.03 -13.94
CA LYS A 24 11.52 -7.04 -14.95
C LYS A 24 11.62 -7.64 -16.36
N SER A 25 11.64 -8.96 -16.47
CA SER A 25 11.71 -9.63 -17.76
C SER A 25 10.34 -9.73 -18.41
N VAL A 26 10.27 -9.30 -19.67
CA VAL A 26 9.12 -9.60 -20.54
C VAL A 26 8.97 -11.12 -20.62
N SER A 27 7.78 -11.63 -20.27
CA SER A 27 7.52 -13.06 -20.18
C SER A 27 7.82 -13.73 -21.52
N LYS A 28 8.45 -14.92 -21.48
CA LYS A 28 8.75 -15.72 -22.67
C LYS A 28 7.49 -16.02 -23.50
N ILE A 29 6.30 -16.02 -22.90
CA ILE A 29 5.01 -16.28 -23.56
C ILE A 29 4.67 -15.18 -24.57
N SER A 30 5.11 -13.93 -24.36
CA SER A 30 4.94 -12.85 -25.34
C SER A 30 5.76 -13.02 -26.63
N LYS A 31 6.73 -13.95 -26.66
CA LYS A 31 7.49 -14.26 -27.88
C LYS A 31 6.72 -15.11 -28.89
N ILE A 32 5.54 -15.63 -28.52
CA ILE A 32 4.78 -16.59 -29.32
C ILE A 32 3.61 -15.92 -30.07
N TYR A 33 3.16 -14.74 -29.64
CA TYR A 33 2.08 -14.00 -30.29
C TYR A 33 2.48 -12.54 -30.60
N ASP A 34 2.51 -12.26 -31.91
CA ASP A 34 2.50 -10.99 -32.64
C ASP A 34 3.76 -10.09 -32.69
N GLU A 35 4.22 -9.96 -33.93
CA GLU A 35 5.04 -8.92 -34.57
C GLU A 35 6.42 -8.59 -33.99
N ILE A 36 7.44 -9.05 -34.73
CA ILE A 36 8.88 -8.77 -34.62
C ILE A 36 9.22 -7.27 -34.49
N ILE A 37 8.28 -6.36 -34.79
CA ILE A 37 8.46 -4.90 -34.72
C ILE A 37 8.16 -4.32 -33.32
N LEU A 38 7.22 -4.88 -32.53
CA LEU A 38 6.88 -4.36 -31.19
C LEU A 38 7.89 -4.78 -30.12
N VAL A 39 8.54 -5.94 -30.29
CA VAL A 39 9.46 -6.53 -29.29
C VAL A 39 10.73 -5.69 -29.09
N GLN A 40 11.19 -4.96 -30.10
CA GLN A 40 12.35 -4.06 -29.94
C GLN A 40 12.02 -2.82 -29.10
N HIS A 41 10.81 -2.27 -29.23
CA HIS A 41 10.38 -1.05 -28.52
C HIS A 41 10.13 -1.25 -27.02
N PHE A 42 9.78 -2.45 -26.57
CA PHE A 42 9.52 -2.76 -25.15
C PHE A 42 10.65 -3.54 -24.47
N SER A 43 11.86 -3.52 -25.04
CA SER A 43 13.04 -4.16 -24.43
C SER A 43 13.50 -3.46 -23.14
N LYS A 44 13.16 -2.19 -22.96
CA LYS A 44 13.45 -1.39 -21.77
C LYS A 44 12.17 -0.77 -21.20
N PRO A 45 12.04 -0.67 -19.87
CA PRO A 45 10.87 -0.03 -19.28
C PRO A 45 10.89 1.48 -19.59
N PRO A 46 9.72 2.09 -19.88
CA PRO A 46 9.63 3.52 -20.19
C PRO A 46 9.86 4.42 -18.97
N LEU A 47 9.86 3.83 -17.77
CA LEU A 47 10.08 4.47 -16.49
C LEU A 47 10.90 3.55 -15.57
N PRO A 48 11.68 4.08 -14.62
CA PRO A 48 12.26 3.27 -13.55
C PRO A 48 11.17 2.52 -12.78
N LEU A 49 11.21 1.19 -12.80
CA LEU A 49 10.17 0.35 -12.20
C LEU A 49 10.39 0.19 -10.70
N TRP A 50 9.31 0.35 -9.95
CA TRP A 50 9.24 0.13 -8.51
C TRP A 50 8.19 -0.92 -8.19
N LYS A 51 8.47 -1.77 -7.19
CA LYS A 51 7.47 -2.70 -6.69
C LYS A 51 6.55 -1.98 -5.71
N SER A 52 5.25 -2.25 -5.84
CA SER A 52 4.19 -1.85 -4.94
C SER A 52 3.27 -3.02 -4.64
N SER A 53 2.44 -2.87 -3.61
CA SER A 53 1.20 -3.64 -3.49
C SER A 53 0.33 -3.43 -4.74
N LEU A 54 -0.58 -4.38 -5.03
CA LEU A 54 -1.53 -4.24 -6.15
C LEU A 54 -2.59 -3.14 -5.96
N SER A 55 -2.61 -2.48 -4.80
CA SER A 55 -3.51 -1.37 -4.51
C SER A 55 -2.75 -0.11 -4.10
N ALA A 56 -3.37 1.04 -4.37
CA ALA A 56 -2.92 2.34 -3.94
C ALA A 56 -4.13 3.25 -3.66
N THR A 57 -3.91 4.32 -2.91
CA THR A 57 -4.91 5.36 -2.65
C THR A 57 -4.37 6.67 -3.19
N PHE A 58 -5.11 7.33 -4.08
CA PHE A 58 -4.68 8.58 -4.72
C PHE A 58 -5.89 9.48 -5.03
N SER A 59 -5.62 10.74 -5.37
CA SER A 59 -6.64 11.76 -5.60
C SER A 59 -7.26 11.66 -7.00
N ARG A 60 -8.37 12.36 -7.22
CA ARG A 60 -9.00 12.45 -8.54
C ARG A 60 -8.07 13.15 -9.55
N GLU A 61 -7.28 14.10 -9.08
CA GLU A 61 -6.27 14.81 -9.85
C GLU A 61 -5.21 13.83 -10.36
N SER A 62 -4.70 12.94 -9.50
CA SER A 62 -3.79 11.86 -9.91
C SER A 62 -4.47 10.94 -10.93
N ALA A 63 -5.73 10.55 -10.71
CA ALA A 63 -6.49 9.71 -11.65
C ALA A 63 -6.60 10.35 -13.05
N ASN A 64 -6.85 11.66 -13.11
CA ASN A 64 -6.93 12.40 -14.36
C ASN A 64 -5.59 12.43 -15.11
N VAL A 65 -4.47 12.54 -14.40
CA VAL A 65 -3.13 12.47 -15.00
C VAL A 65 -2.84 11.07 -15.53
N ILE A 66 -3.13 10.03 -14.73
CA ILE A 66 -2.99 8.62 -15.13
C ILE A 66 -3.78 8.35 -16.43
N ALA A 67 -5.03 8.79 -16.50
CA ALA A 67 -5.89 8.54 -17.66
C ALA A 67 -5.45 9.24 -18.96
N LYS A 68 -4.65 10.32 -18.87
CA LYS A 68 -4.29 11.18 -20.02
C LYS A 68 -2.81 11.13 -20.40
N SER A 69 -1.96 10.60 -19.52
CA SER A 69 -0.51 10.63 -19.70
C SER A 69 -0.03 9.59 -20.71
N VAL A 70 0.69 10.05 -21.73
CA VAL A 70 1.38 9.16 -22.70
C VAL A 70 2.33 8.21 -21.99
N LYS A 71 3.04 8.66 -20.94
CA LYS A 71 3.92 7.81 -20.14
C LYS A 71 3.18 6.72 -19.37
N THR A 72 1.95 7.00 -18.93
CA THR A 72 1.11 5.96 -18.32
C THR A 72 0.73 4.91 -19.35
N PHE A 73 0.36 5.33 -20.56
CA PHE A 73 0.03 4.41 -21.65
C PHE A 73 1.24 3.56 -22.06
N GLU A 74 2.41 4.16 -22.26
CA GLU A 74 3.67 3.44 -22.54
C GLU A 74 3.97 2.39 -21.45
N LEU A 75 3.81 2.78 -20.18
CA LEU A 75 4.03 1.88 -19.04
C LEU A 75 3.04 0.70 -19.06
N LEU A 76 1.75 0.95 -19.30
CA LEU A 76 0.74 -0.11 -19.38
C LEU A 76 1.03 -1.09 -20.53
N LEU A 77 1.45 -0.59 -21.69
CA LEU A 77 1.85 -1.43 -22.82
C LEU A 77 3.06 -2.30 -22.46
N TYR A 78 4.08 -1.72 -21.83
CA TYR A 78 5.24 -2.47 -21.36
C TYR A 78 4.85 -3.56 -20.34
N LEU A 79 4.08 -3.17 -19.32
CA LEU A 79 3.70 -4.04 -18.21
C LEU A 79 2.75 -5.17 -18.63
N LYS A 80 1.97 -5.01 -19.72
CA LYS A 80 1.14 -6.09 -20.31
C LYS A 80 1.93 -7.38 -20.56
N HIS A 81 3.23 -7.25 -20.79
CA HIS A 81 4.11 -8.38 -21.09
C HIS A 81 4.98 -8.81 -19.91
N THR A 82 4.82 -8.23 -18.71
CA THR A 82 5.55 -8.59 -17.49
C THR A 82 4.73 -9.50 -16.56
N SER A 83 5.39 -10.16 -15.61
CA SER A 83 4.72 -10.92 -14.55
C SER A 83 4.33 -10.01 -13.37
N CYS A 84 3.13 -10.19 -12.81
CA CYS A 84 2.59 -9.38 -11.69
C CYS A 84 2.69 -7.88 -11.98
N SER A 85 2.16 -7.47 -13.14
CA SER A 85 2.26 -6.12 -13.69
C SER A 85 1.63 -5.05 -12.80
N ASP A 86 0.54 -5.40 -12.12
CA ASP A 86 -0.15 -4.57 -11.14
C ASP A 86 0.73 -4.21 -9.93
N GLU A 87 1.58 -5.13 -9.48
CA GLU A 87 2.57 -4.89 -8.42
C GLU A 87 3.78 -4.04 -8.88
N SER A 88 3.81 -3.63 -10.15
CA SER A 88 4.83 -2.69 -10.66
C SER A 88 4.23 -1.37 -11.15
N LEU A 89 2.91 -1.22 -11.07
CA LEU A 89 2.20 -0.08 -11.68
C LEU A 89 2.20 1.14 -10.75
N TRP A 90 1.71 0.99 -9.52
CA TRP A 90 1.31 2.14 -8.71
C TRP A 90 2.48 2.95 -8.17
N ALA A 91 3.51 2.30 -7.60
CA ALA A 91 4.71 3.01 -7.17
C ALA A 91 5.48 3.59 -8.35
N THR A 92 5.45 2.95 -9.52
CA THR A 92 6.09 3.49 -10.73
C THR A 92 5.40 4.77 -11.21
N LEU A 93 4.06 4.80 -11.22
CA LEU A 93 3.32 6.00 -11.63
C LEU A 93 3.42 7.14 -10.62
N GLY A 94 3.30 6.84 -9.32
CA GLY A 94 3.37 7.84 -8.25
C GLY A 94 4.79 8.26 -7.86
N GLY A 95 5.80 7.49 -8.27
CA GLY A 95 7.16 7.51 -7.73
C GLY A 95 8.26 8.04 -8.64
N ASN A 96 7.94 8.48 -9.86
CA ASN A 96 8.91 8.93 -10.87
C ASN A 96 8.68 10.40 -11.27
N PRO A 97 8.94 11.36 -10.36
CA PRO A 97 8.60 12.78 -10.56
C PRO A 97 9.36 13.41 -11.73
N ASP A 98 10.55 12.91 -12.06
CA ASP A 98 11.35 13.38 -13.21
C ASP A 98 10.70 13.09 -14.57
N TYR A 99 9.74 12.16 -14.61
CA TYR A 99 9.11 11.68 -15.85
C TYR A 99 7.61 11.95 -15.88
N ILE A 100 6.93 11.87 -14.73
CA ILE A 100 5.50 12.16 -14.57
C ILE A 100 5.32 12.98 -13.30
N LEU A 101 4.91 14.23 -13.46
CA LEU A 101 4.47 15.07 -12.35
C LEU A 101 3.10 14.59 -11.85
N MET A 102 3.12 13.59 -10.98
CA MET A 102 1.91 13.02 -10.39
C MET A 102 1.43 13.90 -9.22
N PRO A 103 0.17 14.41 -9.25
CA PRO A 103 -0.42 15.08 -8.10
C PRO A 103 -0.34 14.20 -6.85
N GLY A 104 0.21 14.74 -5.77
CA GLY A 104 0.42 14.00 -4.53
C GLY A 104 1.49 12.89 -4.60
N GLY A 105 2.22 12.78 -5.71
CA GLY A 105 3.29 11.80 -5.89
C GLY A 105 4.51 12.08 -5.00
N PHE A 106 5.51 11.21 -5.13
CA PHE A 106 6.74 11.24 -4.34
C PHE A 106 7.92 10.75 -5.19
N SER A 107 9.17 10.91 -4.70
CA SER A 107 10.34 10.28 -5.33
C SER A 107 10.56 8.89 -4.76
N ALA A 108 10.21 7.83 -5.49
CA ALA A 108 10.34 6.45 -5.00
C ALA A 108 11.81 6.07 -4.69
N SER A 109 12.76 6.64 -5.43
CA SER A 109 14.19 6.42 -5.19
C SER A 109 14.65 6.94 -3.84
N GLU A 110 14.30 8.18 -3.52
CA GLU A 110 14.59 8.81 -2.24
C GLU A 110 13.83 8.12 -1.10
N PHE A 111 12.54 7.84 -1.33
CA PHE A 111 11.65 7.19 -0.37
C PHE A 111 12.20 5.81 0.03
N TYR A 112 12.60 4.99 -0.95
CA TYR A 112 13.22 3.69 -0.71
C TYR A 112 14.56 3.81 0.01
N SER A 113 15.42 4.74 -0.42
CA SER A 113 16.73 4.97 0.22
C SER A 113 16.59 5.33 1.69
N LYS A 114 15.62 6.18 2.03
CA LYS A 114 15.29 6.55 3.41
C LYS A 114 14.71 5.37 4.21
N ILE A 115 13.80 4.59 3.62
CA ILE A 115 13.27 3.36 4.24
C ILE A 115 14.41 2.42 4.63
N MET A 116 15.33 2.16 3.71
CA MET A 116 16.47 1.28 3.97
C MET A 116 17.38 1.85 5.05
N SER A 117 17.68 3.16 5.01
CA SER A 117 18.47 3.83 6.04
C SER A 117 17.85 3.69 7.44
N ASP A 118 16.54 3.91 7.57
CA ASP A 118 15.82 3.78 8.84
C ASP A 118 15.83 2.34 9.36
N LEU A 119 15.67 1.35 8.48
CA LEU A 119 15.74 -0.07 8.82
C LEU A 119 17.15 -0.52 9.25
N TYR A 120 18.21 0.05 8.67
CA TYR A 120 19.58 -0.24 9.08
C TYR A 120 19.97 0.45 10.40
N SER A 121 19.49 1.68 10.63
CA SER A 121 19.76 2.45 11.86
C SER A 121 19.06 1.82 13.09
N THR A 122 17.88 1.23 12.89
CA THR A 122 17.08 0.58 13.94
C THR A 122 17.57 -0.83 14.36
N LYS A 123 18.77 -1.25 13.93
CA LYS A 123 19.44 -2.48 14.41
C LYS A 123 19.97 -2.39 15.86
N THR A 124 19.81 -1.25 16.54
CA THR A 124 19.83 -1.20 18.00
C THR A 124 18.40 -1.44 18.52
N PRO A 125 18.18 -2.29 19.54
CA PRO A 125 16.83 -2.70 19.95
C PRO A 125 16.07 -1.51 20.52
N SER A 126 15.39 -0.77 19.64
CA SER A 126 14.47 0.28 20.05
C SER A 126 13.23 -0.37 20.65
N SER A 127 12.92 0.12 21.83
CA SER A 127 11.85 -0.30 22.73
C SER A 127 10.54 -0.64 22.05
N LYS A 128 9.85 -1.63 22.63
CA LYS A 128 8.48 -2.05 22.30
C LYS A 128 7.63 -0.85 21.83
N PRO A 129 6.83 -0.98 20.75
CA PRO A 129 5.93 0.08 20.33
C PRO A 129 5.10 0.51 21.53
N SER A 130 5.25 1.78 21.91
CA SER A 130 4.53 2.35 23.06
C SER A 130 3.05 2.10 22.86
N SER A 131 2.41 1.49 23.86
CA SER A 131 0.96 1.34 23.94
C SER A 131 0.27 2.68 23.63
N PRO A 132 -0.89 2.67 22.95
CA PRO A 132 -1.63 3.89 22.63
C PRO A 132 -1.89 4.66 23.93
N LYS A 133 -1.27 5.85 24.05
CA LYS A 133 -1.26 6.64 25.30
C LYS A 133 -2.59 7.38 25.57
N SER A 134 -3.62 7.16 24.75
CA SER A 134 -4.90 7.86 24.88
C SER A 134 -6.06 7.05 24.32
N LYS A 135 -7.22 7.10 25.00
CA LYS A 135 -8.52 6.60 24.51
C LYS A 135 -8.97 7.27 23.20
N SER A 136 -8.35 8.39 22.80
CA SER A 136 -8.58 9.09 21.53
C SER A 136 -7.74 8.57 20.36
N GLN A 137 -6.82 7.63 20.60
CA GLN A 137 -5.98 7.00 19.58
C GLN A 137 -6.38 5.54 19.42
N PRO A 138 -7.29 5.20 18.50
CA PRO A 138 -7.77 3.83 18.38
C PRO A 138 -6.65 2.87 17.91
N PHE A 139 -5.57 3.36 17.28
CA PHE A 139 -4.47 2.53 16.79
C PHE A 139 -3.19 3.31 16.40
N PRO A 140 -1.98 2.75 16.65
CA PRO A 140 -0.72 3.31 16.14
C PRO A 140 -0.55 3.02 14.64
N LEU A 141 0.15 3.89 13.91
CA LEU A 141 0.51 3.68 12.50
C LEU A 141 1.60 2.62 12.50
N ARG A 142 1.26 1.45 11.95
CA ARG A 142 2.17 0.30 11.85
C ARG A 142 2.80 0.16 10.47
N SER A 143 2.35 0.94 9.50
CA SER A 143 2.89 0.99 8.14
C SER A 143 2.66 2.38 7.57
N TYR A 144 3.59 2.84 6.73
CA TYR A 144 3.38 4.05 5.92
C TYR A 144 2.37 3.80 4.77
N TYR A 145 2.20 2.54 4.37
CA TYR A 145 1.22 2.11 3.39
C TYR A 145 -0.08 1.70 4.07
N ILE A 146 -1.19 2.36 3.73
CA ILE A 146 -2.49 2.19 4.39
C ILE A 146 -3.61 1.73 3.47
N SER A 147 -3.36 1.62 2.16
CA SER A 147 -4.43 1.32 1.20
C SER A 147 -5.05 -0.05 1.45
N ARG A 148 -4.24 -1.01 1.92
CA ARG A 148 -4.69 -2.37 2.19
C ARG A 148 -3.84 -3.06 3.24
N TYR A 149 -4.50 -3.77 4.15
CA TYR A 149 -3.86 -4.73 5.05
C TYR A 149 -4.01 -6.16 4.51
N GLN A 150 -2.94 -6.92 4.58
CA GLN A 150 -2.86 -8.31 4.16
C GLN A 150 -1.82 -9.03 5.03
N VAL A 151 -2.03 -10.33 5.24
CA VAL A 151 -1.08 -11.21 5.92
C VAL A 151 -0.64 -12.29 4.93
N TRP A 152 0.66 -12.43 4.74
CA TRP A 152 1.26 -13.46 3.88
C TRP A 152 1.73 -14.67 4.69
N GLU A 153 1.64 -15.85 4.09
CA GLU A 153 2.15 -17.09 4.67
C GLU A 153 3.67 -17.03 4.85
N GLY A 154 4.18 -17.64 5.91
CA GLY A 154 5.61 -17.68 6.20
C GLY A 154 6.06 -16.58 7.16
N LYS A 155 6.79 -15.57 6.67
CA LYS A 155 7.49 -14.62 7.56
C LYS A 155 6.55 -13.79 8.43
N ASP A 156 5.35 -13.45 7.96
CA ASP A 156 4.40 -12.69 8.76
C ASP A 156 3.83 -13.55 9.90
N GLU A 157 3.57 -14.84 9.67
CA GLU A 157 3.05 -15.74 10.71
C GLU A 157 4.01 -16.00 11.87
N LEU A 158 5.32 -15.86 11.62
CA LEU A 158 6.33 -15.95 12.67
C LEU A 158 6.20 -14.80 13.69
N ARG A 159 5.49 -13.73 13.33
CA ARG A 159 5.09 -12.67 14.26
C ARG A 159 3.74 -13.00 14.89
N THR A 160 3.71 -13.10 16.21
CA THR A 160 2.49 -13.42 16.96
C THR A 160 1.35 -12.42 16.73
N ASP A 161 1.65 -11.17 16.37
CA ASP A 161 0.67 -10.13 16.07
C ASP A 161 0.11 -10.18 14.62
N LEU A 162 0.62 -11.08 13.79
CA LEU A 162 0.26 -11.25 12.37
C LEU A 162 -0.10 -12.70 12.03
N LYS A 163 -0.38 -13.55 13.03
CA LYS A 163 -0.80 -14.93 12.80
C LYS A 163 -2.20 -14.97 12.17
N CYS A 164 -2.34 -15.72 11.08
CA CYS A 164 -3.63 -15.97 10.45
C CYS A 164 -4.46 -16.95 11.30
N ALA A 165 -5.65 -16.56 11.72
CA ALA A 165 -6.59 -17.44 12.41
C ALA A 165 -7.54 -18.18 11.46
N GLY A 166 -7.57 -17.81 10.18
CA GLY A 166 -8.33 -18.49 9.13
C GLY A 166 -7.49 -19.49 8.31
N ASN A 167 -7.51 -19.35 6.99
CA ASN A 167 -6.81 -20.25 6.06
C ASN A 167 -5.97 -19.47 5.05
N PHE A 168 -4.90 -20.05 4.53
CA PHE A 168 -4.18 -19.48 3.40
C PHE A 168 -4.75 -19.94 2.07
N SER A 169 -4.79 -19.02 1.10
CA SER A 169 -5.05 -19.32 -0.30
C SER A 169 -4.17 -18.43 -1.15
N ASN A 170 -3.36 -19.03 -2.03
CA ASN A 170 -2.31 -18.36 -2.79
C ASN A 170 -1.38 -17.54 -1.88
N TYR A 171 -0.91 -18.17 -0.80
CA TYR A 171 -0.03 -17.58 0.22
C TYR A 171 -0.62 -16.37 0.98
N SER A 172 -1.87 -15.97 0.75
CA SER A 172 -2.52 -14.88 1.47
C SER A 172 -3.56 -15.41 2.45
N CYS A 173 -3.56 -14.86 3.67
CA CYS A 173 -4.54 -15.19 4.69
C CYS A 173 -5.95 -14.77 4.26
N ILE A 174 -6.88 -15.72 4.35
CA ILE A 174 -8.32 -15.53 4.37
C ILE A 174 -8.69 -15.38 5.84
N PHE A 175 -9.13 -14.20 6.24
CA PHE A 175 -9.38 -13.88 7.64
C PHE A 175 -10.52 -14.72 8.22
N GLY A 176 -10.22 -15.36 9.35
CA GLY A 176 -11.17 -16.05 10.20
C GLY A 176 -11.64 -15.17 11.36
N ILE A 177 -12.52 -15.70 12.21
CA ILE A 177 -13.10 -14.94 13.33
C ILE A 177 -12.04 -14.45 14.33
N GLY A 178 -10.97 -15.24 14.53
CA GLY A 178 -9.86 -14.88 15.43
C GLY A 178 -9.08 -13.65 14.98
N ASP A 179 -9.09 -13.35 13.68
CA ASP A 179 -8.36 -12.20 13.10
C ASP A 179 -9.08 -10.87 13.35
N LEU A 180 -10.39 -10.89 13.64
CA LEU A 180 -11.20 -9.66 13.74
C LEU A 180 -10.72 -8.71 14.82
N SER A 181 -10.25 -9.22 15.96
CA SER A 181 -9.73 -8.41 17.06
C SER A 181 -8.56 -7.52 16.62
N ASN A 182 -7.69 -8.04 15.76
CA ASN A 182 -6.57 -7.30 15.18
C ASN A 182 -7.07 -6.37 14.06
N LEU A 183 -7.91 -6.87 13.15
CA LEU A 183 -8.44 -6.10 12.01
C LEU A 183 -9.21 -4.84 12.43
N LEU A 184 -9.94 -4.90 13.54
CA LEU A 184 -10.74 -3.79 14.06
C LEU A 184 -9.89 -2.62 14.58
N ILE A 185 -8.61 -2.84 14.87
CA ILE A 185 -7.65 -1.84 15.38
C ILE A 185 -6.55 -1.54 14.35
N ARG A 186 -6.76 -1.86 13.08
CA ARG A 186 -5.81 -1.57 12.01
C ARG A 186 -6.04 -0.16 11.43
N PRO A 187 -4.98 0.60 11.10
CA PRO A 187 -5.10 1.90 10.44
C PRO A 187 -5.44 1.81 8.94
N GLU A 188 -5.29 0.63 8.32
CA GLU A 188 -5.52 0.44 6.90
C GLU A 188 -6.99 0.59 6.50
N LEU A 189 -7.23 0.95 5.24
CA LEU A 189 -8.56 1.23 4.72
C LEU A 189 -9.36 -0.04 4.43
N VAL A 190 -8.69 -1.07 3.91
CA VAL A 190 -9.31 -2.30 3.44
C VAL A 190 -8.51 -3.51 3.92
N GLY A 191 -9.20 -4.54 4.41
CA GLY A 191 -8.59 -5.85 4.70
C GLY A 191 -8.70 -6.80 3.51
N HIS A 192 -7.61 -7.46 3.16
CA HIS A 192 -7.57 -8.54 2.17
C HIS A 192 -7.07 -9.83 2.84
N LYS A 193 -7.83 -10.94 2.87
CA LYS A 193 -9.14 -11.18 2.18
C LYS A 193 -10.15 -11.91 3.06
N PHE A 194 -11.43 -11.82 2.67
CA PHE A 194 -12.54 -12.53 3.30
C PHE A 194 -13.26 -13.38 2.25
N TYR A 195 -13.43 -14.67 2.53
CA TYR A 195 -14.25 -15.57 1.70
C TYR A 195 -15.41 -16.09 2.53
N VAL A 196 -16.64 -15.77 2.11
CA VAL A 196 -17.87 -16.15 2.81
C VAL A 196 -18.04 -17.67 2.87
N ASP A 197 -17.58 -18.39 1.84
CA ASP A 197 -17.69 -19.85 1.78
C ASP A 197 -16.74 -20.60 2.73
N LEU A 198 -15.73 -19.91 3.29
CA LEU A 198 -14.76 -20.49 4.22
C LEU A 198 -14.93 -19.95 5.64
N HIS A 199 -15.04 -18.63 5.80
CA HIS A 199 -15.15 -17.95 7.09
C HIS A 199 -16.32 -16.96 7.10
N PRO A 200 -17.58 -17.44 6.96
CA PRO A 200 -18.75 -16.54 6.87
C PRO A 200 -18.90 -15.68 8.13
N ALA A 201 -18.66 -16.26 9.30
CA ALA A 201 -18.72 -15.55 10.58
C ALA A 201 -17.75 -14.35 10.62
N ALA A 202 -16.54 -14.49 10.08
CA ALA A 202 -15.58 -13.40 10.03
C ALA A 202 -16.09 -12.23 9.19
N PHE A 203 -16.65 -12.51 8.01
CA PHE A 203 -17.23 -11.49 7.13
C PHE A 203 -18.43 -10.79 7.78
N PHE A 204 -19.40 -11.56 8.29
CA PHE A 204 -20.63 -10.98 8.85
C PHE A 204 -20.38 -10.22 10.16
N CYS A 205 -19.55 -10.74 11.07
CA CYS A 205 -19.20 -10.01 12.28
C CYS A 205 -18.39 -8.73 11.97
N MET A 206 -17.49 -8.76 11.00
CA MET A 206 -16.79 -7.54 10.56
C MET A 206 -17.76 -6.52 9.96
N TYR A 207 -18.69 -6.97 9.12
CA TYR A 207 -19.74 -6.12 8.53
C TYR A 207 -20.62 -5.47 9.61
N GLU A 208 -21.08 -6.25 10.57
CA GLU A 208 -21.87 -5.77 11.72
C GLU A 208 -21.09 -4.71 12.50
N LYS A 209 -19.83 -4.97 12.85
CA LYS A 209 -18.98 -4.01 13.58
C LYS A 209 -18.73 -2.72 12.78
N ILE A 210 -18.55 -2.80 11.46
CA ILE A 210 -18.43 -1.61 10.61
C ILE A 210 -19.76 -0.84 10.59
N ARG A 211 -20.90 -1.55 10.50
CA ARG A 211 -22.23 -0.94 10.49
C ARG A 211 -22.55 -0.25 11.82
N GLU A 212 -22.24 -0.88 12.95
CA GLU A 212 -22.35 -0.28 14.29
C GLU A 212 -21.53 1.02 14.37
N ARG A 213 -20.26 1.00 13.96
CA ARG A 213 -19.39 2.20 13.92
C ARG A 213 -19.95 3.29 13.02
N ALA A 214 -20.62 2.91 11.93
CA ALA A 214 -21.25 3.85 11.00
C ALA A 214 -22.58 4.43 11.53
N LEU A 215 -23.19 3.84 12.55
CA LEU A 215 -24.44 4.33 13.16
C LEU A 215 -24.19 5.03 14.51
N ASP A 216 -23.09 4.74 15.19
CA ASP A 216 -22.71 5.38 16.44
C ASP A 216 -22.17 6.81 16.22
N PHE A 217 -23.03 7.80 16.45
CA PHE A 217 -22.72 9.22 16.26
C PHE A 217 -21.62 9.74 17.20
N ASN A 218 -21.51 9.19 18.42
CA ASN A 218 -20.48 9.59 19.38
C ASN A 218 -19.11 9.08 18.93
N ASN A 219 -19.05 7.82 18.51
CA ASN A 219 -17.83 7.25 17.93
C ASN A 219 -17.42 8.02 16.67
N GLN A 220 -18.38 8.31 15.79
CA GLN A 220 -18.14 9.17 14.64
C GLN A 220 -17.51 10.49 15.06
N GLN A 221 -18.04 11.25 16.01
CA GLN A 221 -17.42 12.52 16.43
C GLN A 221 -16.02 12.35 17.01
N SER A 222 -15.79 11.31 17.82
CA SER A 222 -14.52 11.09 18.51
C SER A 222 -13.34 10.62 17.63
N PHE A 223 -13.59 10.17 16.40
CA PHE A 223 -12.53 9.68 15.52
C PHE A 223 -11.58 10.80 15.05
N ASP A 224 -10.35 10.76 15.56
CA ASP A 224 -9.25 11.65 15.17
C ASP A 224 -8.48 11.11 13.95
N ALA A 225 -8.73 11.71 12.79
CA ALA A 225 -8.01 11.40 11.56
C ALA A 225 -6.69 12.16 11.42
N SER A 226 -6.38 13.13 12.28
CA SER A 226 -5.19 13.98 12.16
C SER A 226 -3.91 13.16 12.18
N TYR A 227 -3.93 11.98 12.80
CA TYR A 227 -2.79 11.10 12.87
C TYR A 227 -2.32 10.59 11.48
N TYR A 228 -3.23 10.49 10.51
CA TYR A 228 -2.88 10.14 9.12
C TYR A 228 -2.07 11.24 8.42
N SER A 229 -2.12 12.49 8.91
CA SER A 229 -1.24 13.56 8.40
C SER A 229 0.24 13.35 8.75
N LYS A 230 0.53 12.41 9.66
CA LYS A 230 1.90 12.02 10.02
C LYS A 230 2.51 11.02 9.04
N LEU A 231 1.74 10.51 8.09
CA LEU A 231 2.26 9.62 7.07
C LEU A 231 3.34 10.33 6.24
N PRO A 232 4.44 9.63 5.89
CA PRO A 232 5.59 10.23 5.20
C PRO A 232 5.23 11.06 3.96
N GLN A 233 4.42 10.50 3.06
CA GLN A 233 3.98 11.17 1.84
C GLN A 233 3.21 12.47 2.12
N VAL A 234 2.40 12.51 3.19
CA VAL A 234 1.65 13.72 3.57
C VAL A 234 2.60 14.78 4.11
N GLN A 235 3.56 14.38 4.93
CA GLN A 235 4.55 15.30 5.49
C GLN A 235 5.45 15.91 4.41
N LEU A 236 5.90 15.10 3.46
CA LEU A 236 6.67 15.56 2.30
C LEU A 236 5.85 16.53 1.44
N SER A 237 4.58 16.20 1.16
CA SER A 237 3.69 17.09 0.41
C SER A 237 3.41 18.42 1.14
N ASN A 238 3.55 18.46 2.46
CA ASN A 238 3.41 19.68 3.27
C ASN A 238 4.75 20.42 3.46
N GLY A 239 5.80 20.07 2.70
CA GLY A 239 7.07 20.79 2.67
C GLY A 239 8.09 20.37 3.72
N LYS A 240 7.88 19.26 4.45
CA LYS A 240 8.95 18.70 5.29
C LYS A 240 10.03 18.06 4.41
N SER A 241 11.28 18.12 4.87
CA SER A 241 12.38 17.41 4.22
C SER A 241 12.36 15.93 4.58
N LEU A 242 12.99 15.09 3.76
CA LEU A 242 13.01 13.64 3.93
C LEU A 242 13.66 13.20 5.25
N GLU A 243 14.63 13.96 5.75
CA GLU A 243 15.34 13.71 7.01
C GLU A 243 14.43 13.90 8.23
N GLN A 244 13.44 14.78 8.12
CA GLN A 244 12.48 15.09 9.19
C GLN A 244 11.32 14.10 9.26
N VAL A 245 11.22 13.21 8.28
CA VAL A 245 10.12 12.26 8.13
C VAL A 245 10.52 10.90 8.70
N LYS A 246 9.61 10.28 9.44
CA LYS A 246 9.79 8.94 10.02
C LYS A 246 8.87 7.94 9.33
N PHE A 247 9.44 6.82 8.91
CA PHE A 247 8.68 5.68 8.40
C PHE A 247 8.19 4.77 9.52
N PHE A 248 7.05 4.13 9.27
CA PHE A 248 6.42 3.17 10.15
C PHE A 248 6.52 1.78 9.50
N PHE A 249 6.93 0.77 10.27
CA PHE A 249 7.20 -0.62 9.84
C PHE A 249 6.60 -1.62 10.83
#